data_AF-A0A969KPE1-F1
#
_entry.id   AF-A0A969KPE1-F1
#
_cell.length_a   1.000
_cell.length_b   1.000
_cell.length_c   1.000
_cell.angle_alpha   90.00
_cell.angle_beta   90.00
_cell.angle_gamma   90.00
#
_symmetry.space_group_name_H-M   'P 1'
#
loop_
_entity.id
_entity.type
_entity.pdbx_description
1 polymer ?
#
loop_
_entity_poly.entity_id
_entity_poly.type
_entity_poly.pdbx_seq_one_letter_code
_entity_poly.pdbx_strand_id
1 'polypeptide(L)'
;MLDRVAFSGATDLRQERAALRETASNLPRADDRSPLMLNEEEFTAITRRALSQLGNLPKLAASPLVHLEIIDRRLASAGLDDNTLTRAAELKALLIEAIDALGPAEANGFDPSEAWRFYNALHYPYVVGIKPYRRRPTPASLDAESQAALDWLRTEVPERTLYNWQNAGAQLVATHLREISSAPTTEFATA
;
A
#
# COMPACT_ATOMS: atom_id res chain seq x y z
N MET A 1 -4.57 38.14 -28.35
CA MET A 1 -5.10 36.76 -28.31
C MET A 1 -4.34 36.00 -27.24
N LEU A 2 -5.06 35.18 -26.48
CA LEU A 2 -4.88 34.85 -25.06
C LEU A 2 -3.82 33.76 -24.82
N ASP A 3 -2.80 34.05 -24.00
CA ASP A 3 -2.02 32.99 -23.34
C ASP A 3 -1.23 33.54 -22.12
N ARG A 4 -1.87 33.73 -20.96
CA ARG A 4 -1.14 34.03 -19.72
C ARG A 4 -1.81 33.76 -18.38
N VAL A 5 -2.97 33.10 -18.31
CA VAL A 5 -3.73 33.01 -17.05
C VAL A 5 -3.91 31.57 -16.54
N ALA A 6 -3.35 30.55 -17.19
CA ALA A 6 -3.54 29.14 -16.78
C ALA A 6 -2.53 28.60 -15.73
N PHE A 7 -1.49 29.37 -15.36
CA PHE A 7 -0.39 28.85 -14.52
C PHE A 7 -0.32 29.39 -13.08
N SER A 8 -1.16 30.36 -12.69
CA SER A 8 -1.17 30.86 -11.31
C SER A 8 -1.74 29.81 -10.33
N GLY A 9 -2.90 29.24 -10.63
CA GLY A 9 -3.55 28.25 -9.76
C GLY A 9 -2.79 26.93 -9.60
N ALA A 10 -1.98 26.53 -10.58
CA ALA A 10 -1.13 25.33 -10.49
C ALA A 10 0.10 25.53 -9.60
N THR A 11 0.51 26.78 -9.37
CA THR A 11 1.62 27.12 -8.48
C THR A 11 1.13 27.17 -7.04
N ASP A 12 -0.04 27.77 -6.81
CA ASP A 12 -0.68 27.82 -5.49
C ASP A 12 -1.00 26.39 -4.98
N LEU A 13 -1.58 25.52 -5.80
CA LEU A 13 -1.85 24.11 -5.45
C LEU A 13 -0.57 23.29 -5.18
N ARG A 14 0.56 23.63 -5.80
CA ARG A 14 1.85 22.97 -5.52
C ARG A 14 2.49 23.49 -4.24
N GLN A 15 2.36 24.79 -3.96
CA GLN A 15 2.83 25.40 -2.73
C GLN A 15 2.02 24.90 -1.53
N GLU A 16 0.70 24.77 -1.67
CA GLU A 16 -0.19 24.22 -0.65
C GLU A 16 0.13 22.74 -0.38
N ARG A 17 0.40 21.93 -1.42
CA ARG A 17 0.88 20.55 -1.26
C ARG A 17 2.30 20.44 -0.72
N ALA A 18 3.17 21.42 -0.99
CA ALA A 18 4.52 21.47 -0.45
C ALA A 18 4.47 21.82 1.05
N ALA A 19 3.63 22.78 1.44
CA ALA A 19 3.38 23.15 2.83
C ALA A 19 2.74 21.99 3.64
N LEU A 20 1.83 21.22 3.02
CA LEU A 20 1.27 19.99 3.62
C LEU A 20 2.31 18.86 3.73
N ARG A 21 3.30 18.81 2.83
CA ARG A 21 4.41 17.85 2.92
C ARG A 21 5.46 18.27 3.94
N GLU A 22 5.69 19.56 4.10
CA GLU A 22 6.65 20.14 5.04
C GLU A 22 6.14 20.04 6.50
N THR A 23 4.83 20.22 6.70
CA THR A 23 4.17 19.91 7.98
C THR A 23 4.20 18.42 8.30
N ALA A 24 3.98 17.54 7.30
CA ALA A 24 4.10 16.10 7.49
C ALA A 24 5.54 15.61 7.72
N SER A 25 6.56 16.31 7.21
CA SER A 25 7.97 15.98 7.44
C SER A 25 8.53 16.50 8.77
N ASN A 26 7.78 17.38 9.45
CA ASN A 26 8.13 17.94 10.75
C ASN A 26 7.30 17.32 11.90
N LEU A 27 6.64 16.19 11.68
CA LEU A 27 6.02 15.46 12.80
C LEU A 27 7.13 15.00 13.76
N PRO A 28 7.04 15.34 15.06
CA PRO A 28 7.98 14.89 16.06
C PRO A 28 8.13 13.36 16.00
N ARG A 29 9.38 12.93 16.19
CA ARG A 29 9.83 11.57 16.53
C ARG A 29 8.68 10.66 16.99
N ALA A 30 8.38 9.62 16.20
CA ALA A 30 7.55 8.47 16.52
C ALA A 30 6.55 8.73 17.66
N ASP A 31 5.37 9.26 17.31
CA ASP A 31 4.24 9.28 18.23
C ASP A 31 4.02 7.84 18.69
N ASP A 32 4.27 7.55 19.97
CA ASP A 32 4.13 6.22 20.61
C ASP A 32 2.67 5.74 20.66
N ARG A 33 1.79 6.46 19.95
CA ARG A 33 0.38 6.17 19.81
C ARG A 33 0.21 5.11 18.73
N SER A 34 -0.38 3.98 19.13
CA SER A 34 -0.79 2.92 18.21
C SER A 34 -1.54 3.52 17.03
N PRO A 35 -1.16 3.20 15.77
CA PRO A 35 -1.87 3.67 14.58
C PRO A 35 -3.37 3.37 14.60
N LEU A 36 -3.81 2.38 15.38
CA LEU A 36 -5.22 2.04 15.55
C LEU A 36 -6.05 3.16 16.19
N MET A 37 -5.42 4.08 16.92
CA MET A 37 -6.08 5.23 17.54
C MET A 37 -6.50 6.31 16.53
N LEU A 38 -5.97 6.25 15.30
CA LEU A 38 -6.41 7.11 14.21
C LEU A 38 -7.86 6.78 13.83
N ASN A 39 -8.57 7.75 13.25
CA ASN A 39 -9.88 7.44 12.67
C ASN A 39 -9.73 6.59 11.38
N GLU A 40 -10.85 6.10 10.87
CA GLU A 40 -10.85 5.20 9.70
C GLU A 40 -10.23 5.86 8.46
N GLU A 41 -10.56 7.12 8.18
CA GLU A 41 -10.09 7.85 7.00
C GLU A 41 -8.57 8.09 7.06
N GLU A 42 -8.06 8.50 8.23
CA GLU A 42 -6.63 8.71 8.46
C GLU A 42 -5.84 7.41 8.32
N PHE A 43 -6.36 6.31 8.89
CA PHE A 43 -5.73 5.00 8.80
C PHE A 43 -5.70 4.46 7.37
N THR A 44 -6.79 4.61 6.63
CA THR A 44 -6.83 4.29 5.20
C THR A 44 -5.84 5.14 4.42
N ALA A 45 -5.70 6.43 4.75
CA ALA A 45 -4.77 7.32 4.07
C ALA A 45 -3.31 6.90 4.27
N ILE A 46 -2.90 6.53 5.50
CA ILE A 46 -1.53 6.03 5.76
C ILE A 46 -1.32 4.63 5.17
N THR A 47 -2.34 3.77 5.15
CA THR A 47 -2.28 2.44 4.52
C THR A 47 -2.07 2.53 3.02
N ARG A 48 -2.87 3.34 2.33
CA ARG A 48 -2.70 3.63 0.90
C ARG A 48 -1.32 4.22 0.59
N ARG A 49 -0.83 5.11 1.45
CA ARG A 49 0.53 5.66 1.32
C ARG A 49 1.58 4.57 1.45
N ALA A 50 1.47 3.68 2.44
CA ALA A 50 2.40 2.56 2.63
C ALA A 50 2.40 1.59 1.44
N LEU A 51 1.22 1.21 0.93
CA LEU A 51 1.07 0.37 -0.28
C LEU A 51 1.81 0.97 -1.48
N SER A 52 1.68 2.29 -1.71
CA SER A 52 2.40 2.96 -2.81
C SER A 52 3.94 2.97 -2.65
N GLN A 53 4.45 2.67 -1.46
CA GLN A 53 5.89 2.63 -1.15
C GLN A 53 6.40 1.19 -0.91
N LEU A 54 5.65 0.15 -1.29
CA LEU A 54 6.01 -1.25 -1.02
C LEU A 54 7.39 -1.64 -1.58
N GLY A 55 7.79 -1.03 -2.71
CA GLY A 55 9.13 -1.18 -3.30
C GLY A 55 10.23 -0.30 -2.70
N ASN A 56 9.97 0.44 -1.62
CA ASN A 56 10.91 1.36 -0.99
C ASN A 56 10.93 1.18 0.54
N LEU A 57 11.79 0.27 0.99
CA LEU A 57 11.89 -0.11 2.40
C LEU A 57 12.23 1.08 3.35
N PRO A 58 13.15 2.01 3.00
CA PRO A 58 13.36 3.21 3.82
C PRO A 58 12.11 4.07 4.02
N LYS A 59 11.23 4.15 3.02
CA LYS A 59 9.96 4.89 3.18
C LYS A 59 8.91 4.11 3.96
N LEU A 60 8.90 2.78 3.87
CA LEU A 60 8.07 1.95 4.75
C LEU A 60 8.51 2.09 6.21
N ALA A 61 9.81 2.16 6.48
CA ALA A 61 10.36 2.39 7.82
C ALA A 61 9.89 3.70 8.46
N ALA A 62 9.53 4.70 7.65
CA ALA A 62 8.98 5.98 8.10
C ALA A 62 7.43 5.96 8.21
N SER A 63 6.76 4.87 7.87
CA SER A 63 5.32 4.74 7.99
C SER A 63 4.92 4.53 9.45
N PRO A 64 3.89 5.21 9.98
CA PRO A 64 3.39 4.92 11.33
C PRO A 64 2.94 3.46 11.50
N LEU A 65 2.54 2.79 10.42
CA LEU A 65 2.09 1.39 10.45
C LEU A 65 3.16 0.40 10.94
N VAL A 66 4.44 0.78 11.03
CA VAL A 66 5.49 -0.08 11.63
C VAL A 66 5.28 -0.32 13.13
N HIS A 67 4.39 0.43 13.76
CA HIS A 67 4.03 0.36 15.19
C HIS A 67 2.69 -0.35 15.44
N LEU A 68 2.15 -1.10 14.47
CA LEU A 68 0.97 -1.93 14.71
C LEU A 68 1.30 -3.11 15.65
N GLU A 69 0.40 -3.45 16.58
CA GLU A 69 0.67 -4.53 17.55
C GLU A 69 0.87 -5.91 16.88
N ILE A 70 0.27 -6.13 15.70
CA ILE A 70 0.51 -7.37 14.92
C ILE A 70 1.98 -7.52 14.48
N ILE A 71 2.69 -6.41 14.24
CA ILE A 71 4.12 -6.43 13.92
C ILE A 71 4.91 -6.84 15.16
N ASP A 72 4.59 -6.27 16.32
CA ASP A 72 5.23 -6.65 17.59
C ASP A 72 5.06 -8.15 17.87
N ARG A 73 3.84 -8.67 17.67
CA ARG A 73 3.54 -10.10 17.83
C ARG A 73 4.34 -10.99 16.87
N ARG A 74 4.46 -10.61 15.60
CA ARG A 74 5.21 -11.37 14.59
C ARG A 74 6.71 -11.36 14.86
N LEU A 75 7.26 -10.22 15.26
CA LEU A 75 8.67 -10.09 15.63
C LEU A 75 9.00 -10.96 16.85
N ALA A 76 8.16 -10.89 17.88
CA ALA A 76 8.32 -11.68 19.10
C ALA A 76 8.20 -13.19 18.81
N SER A 77 7.22 -13.62 18.00
CA SER A 77 7.02 -15.03 17.68
C SER A 77 8.15 -15.61 16.81
N ALA A 78 8.74 -14.80 15.94
CA ALA A 78 9.88 -15.17 15.11
C ALA A 78 11.24 -15.05 15.83
N GLY A 79 11.27 -14.45 17.03
CA GLY A 79 12.51 -14.19 17.77
C GLY A 79 13.45 -13.21 17.05
N LEU A 80 12.88 -12.26 16.29
CA LEU A 80 13.65 -11.29 15.52
C LEU A 80 13.95 -10.03 16.35
N ASP A 81 15.10 -9.40 16.06
CA ASP A 81 15.46 -8.14 16.69
C ASP A 81 14.47 -7.03 16.33
N ASP A 82 13.96 -6.35 17.36
CA ASP A 82 13.09 -5.21 17.22
C ASP A 82 13.87 -3.95 16.84
N ASN A 83 14.20 -3.84 15.55
CA ASN A 83 14.82 -2.66 14.97
C ASN A 83 14.01 -2.13 13.79
N THR A 84 14.30 -0.88 13.39
CA THR A 84 13.58 -0.17 12.32
C THR A 84 13.55 -0.92 10.99
N LEU A 85 14.63 -1.62 10.63
CA LEU A 85 14.70 -2.34 9.37
C LEU A 85 13.85 -3.61 9.41
N THR A 86 13.92 -4.36 10.50
CA THR A 86 13.11 -5.57 10.71
C THR A 86 11.62 -5.22 10.73
N ARG A 87 11.21 -4.17 11.46
CA ARG A 87 9.82 -3.68 11.47
C ARG A 87 9.33 -3.28 10.08
N ALA A 88 10.17 -2.61 9.29
CA ALA A 88 9.80 -2.22 7.92
C ALA A 88 9.66 -3.44 7.00
N ALA A 89 10.50 -4.46 7.17
CA ALA A 89 10.39 -5.73 6.44
C ALA A 89 9.12 -6.49 6.83
N GLU A 90 8.79 -6.56 8.12
CA GLU A 90 7.54 -7.15 8.60
C GLU A 90 6.31 -6.38 8.11
N LEU A 91 6.33 -5.05 8.14
CA LEU A 91 5.24 -4.25 7.55
C LEU A 91 5.07 -4.55 6.06
N LYS A 92 6.17 -4.69 5.32
CA LYS A 92 6.11 -5.06 3.90
C LYS A 92 5.47 -6.43 3.71
N ALA A 93 5.89 -7.43 4.49
CA ALA A 93 5.34 -8.78 4.42
C ALA A 93 3.84 -8.78 4.74
N LEU A 94 3.45 -8.11 5.83
CA LEU A 94 2.06 -7.96 6.24
C LEU A 94 1.18 -7.31 5.17
N LEU A 95 1.67 -6.26 4.50
CA LEU A 95 0.94 -5.61 3.41
C LEU A 95 0.80 -6.52 2.19
N ILE A 96 1.81 -7.33 1.88
CA ILE A 96 1.75 -8.31 0.78
C ILE A 96 0.71 -9.38 1.10
N GLU A 97 0.76 -9.96 2.30
CA GLU A 97 -0.22 -10.95 2.76
C GLU A 97 -1.66 -10.40 2.74
N ALA A 98 -1.84 -9.13 3.15
CA ALA A 98 -3.15 -8.48 3.10
C ALA A 98 -3.64 -8.23 1.67
N ILE A 99 -2.74 -7.97 0.71
CA ILE A 99 -3.09 -7.91 -0.71
C ILE A 99 -3.48 -9.30 -1.21
N ASP A 100 -2.69 -10.33 -0.87
CA ASP A 100 -2.94 -11.70 -1.31
C ASP A 100 -4.28 -12.23 -0.79
N ALA A 101 -4.69 -11.84 0.41
CA ALA A 101 -6.00 -12.14 0.98
C ALA A 101 -7.20 -11.48 0.25
N LEU A 102 -6.97 -10.51 -0.65
CA LEU A 102 -8.03 -9.94 -1.50
C LEU A 102 -8.38 -10.85 -2.69
N GLY A 103 -7.48 -11.77 -3.06
CA GLY A 103 -7.75 -12.76 -4.09
C GLY A 103 -8.67 -13.87 -3.58
N PRO A 104 -9.34 -14.61 -4.46
CA PRO A 104 -10.02 -15.85 -4.09
C PRO A 104 -9.06 -16.86 -3.45
N ALA A 105 -9.53 -17.68 -2.51
CA ALA A 105 -8.69 -18.61 -1.75
C ALA A 105 -7.94 -19.65 -2.61
N GLU A 106 -8.45 -19.96 -3.80
CA GLU A 106 -7.83 -20.86 -4.78
C GLU A 106 -7.03 -20.11 -5.85
N ALA A 107 -6.52 -18.93 -5.50
CA ALA A 107 -5.76 -18.09 -6.40
C ALA A 107 -4.55 -18.83 -6.97
N ASN A 108 -4.59 -19.14 -8.27
CA ASN A 108 -3.46 -19.71 -8.99
C ASN A 108 -3.15 -18.87 -10.23
N GLY A 109 -2.28 -17.87 -10.03
CA GLY A 109 -1.82 -16.97 -11.08
C GLY A 109 -2.83 -15.86 -11.44
N PHE A 110 -2.60 -15.23 -12.59
CA PHE A 110 -3.38 -14.12 -13.11
C PHE A 110 -4.78 -14.53 -13.57
N ASP A 111 -5.80 -13.83 -13.06
CA ASP A 111 -7.18 -13.91 -13.53
C ASP A 111 -7.75 -12.49 -13.73
N PRO A 112 -8.16 -12.09 -14.95
CA PRO A 112 -8.66 -10.75 -15.26
C PRO A 112 -10.13 -10.51 -14.84
N SER A 113 -10.79 -11.47 -14.19
CA SER A 113 -12.19 -11.37 -13.83
C SER A 113 -12.47 -10.30 -12.76
N GLU A 114 -13.74 -9.90 -12.67
CA GLU A 114 -14.17 -8.84 -11.77
C GLU A 114 -13.86 -9.12 -10.30
N ALA A 115 -13.85 -10.39 -9.90
CA ALA A 115 -13.57 -10.84 -8.54
C ALA A 115 -12.12 -10.52 -8.10
N TRP A 116 -11.19 -10.47 -9.05
CA TRP A 116 -9.76 -10.27 -8.81
C TRP A 116 -9.31 -8.81 -8.94
N ARG A 117 -10.22 -7.91 -9.32
CA ARG A 117 -9.88 -6.53 -9.68
C ARG A 117 -9.05 -5.79 -8.62
N PHE A 118 -9.34 -5.98 -7.33
CA PHE A 118 -8.64 -5.27 -6.25
C PHE A 118 -7.27 -5.89 -5.99
N TYR A 119 -7.18 -7.22 -5.99
CA TYR A 119 -5.91 -7.93 -5.98
C TYR A 119 -5.03 -7.47 -7.14
N ASN A 120 -5.51 -7.59 -8.39
CA ASN A 120 -4.73 -7.23 -9.58
C ASN A 120 -4.30 -5.75 -9.57
N ALA A 121 -5.19 -4.85 -9.15
CA ALA A 121 -4.92 -3.41 -9.10
C ALA A 121 -3.83 -3.02 -8.09
N LEU A 122 -3.59 -3.84 -7.06
CA LEU A 122 -2.57 -3.64 -6.04
C LEU A 122 -1.33 -4.49 -6.28
N HIS A 123 -1.50 -5.79 -6.51
CA HIS A 123 -0.43 -6.77 -6.65
C HIS A 123 0.53 -6.40 -7.77
N TYR A 124 0.04 -6.27 -9.01
CA TYR A 124 0.92 -5.98 -10.15
C TYR A 124 1.60 -4.61 -10.05
N PRO A 125 0.89 -3.52 -9.69
CA PRO A 125 1.55 -2.22 -9.59
C PRO A 125 2.50 -2.05 -8.40
N TYR A 126 2.19 -2.66 -7.24
CA TYR A 126 2.94 -2.41 -5.99
C TYR A 126 3.84 -3.55 -5.57
N VAL A 127 3.44 -4.81 -5.77
CA VAL A 127 4.25 -5.99 -5.42
C VAL A 127 5.22 -6.31 -6.56
N VAL A 128 4.70 -6.51 -7.78
CA VAL A 128 5.52 -6.79 -8.97
C VAL A 128 6.23 -5.53 -9.48
N GLY A 129 5.65 -4.35 -9.24
CA GLY A 129 6.26 -3.06 -9.61
C GLY A 129 5.98 -2.60 -11.04
N ILE A 130 4.94 -3.16 -11.67
CA ILE A 130 4.49 -2.82 -13.03
C ILE A 130 3.91 -1.40 -13.05
N LYS A 131 4.15 -0.65 -14.12
CA LYS A 131 3.64 0.73 -14.27
C LYS A 131 2.86 0.88 -15.57
N PRO A 132 1.57 0.49 -15.60
CA PRO A 132 0.81 0.31 -16.85
C PRO A 132 0.76 1.58 -17.71
N TYR A 133 0.55 2.75 -17.09
CA TYR A 133 0.42 4.03 -17.80
C TYR A 133 1.68 4.91 -17.77
N ARG A 134 2.83 4.37 -17.33
CA ARG A 134 4.07 5.13 -17.37
C ARG A 134 4.61 5.15 -18.80
N ARG A 135 4.95 6.35 -19.30
CA ARG A 135 5.49 6.55 -20.66
C ARG A 135 6.85 5.89 -20.92
N ARG A 136 7.59 5.52 -19.86
CA ARG A 136 8.92 4.91 -19.98
C ARG A 136 8.75 3.38 -19.97
N PRO A 137 9.42 2.63 -20.86
CA PRO A 137 9.31 1.17 -20.88
C PRO A 137 9.65 0.59 -19.51
N THR A 138 8.83 -0.38 -19.09
CA THR A 138 9.12 -1.24 -17.93
C THR A 138 10.47 -1.92 -18.19
N PRO A 139 11.50 -1.75 -17.35
CA PRO A 139 12.78 -2.42 -17.54
C PRO A 139 12.67 -3.91 -17.17
N ALA A 140 13.45 -4.75 -17.85
CA ALA A 140 13.49 -6.23 -17.79
C ALA A 140 12.30 -6.94 -18.47
N SER A 141 12.59 -8.11 -19.07
CA SER A 141 11.55 -9.00 -19.59
C SER A 141 10.69 -9.46 -18.41
N LEU A 142 9.43 -9.05 -18.40
CA LEU A 142 8.42 -9.59 -17.51
C LEU A 142 8.25 -11.09 -17.80
N ASP A 143 7.89 -11.88 -16.79
CA ASP A 143 7.41 -13.23 -17.03
C ASP A 143 6.06 -13.20 -17.78
N ALA A 144 5.63 -14.36 -18.28
CA ALA A 144 4.43 -14.45 -19.12
C ALA A 144 3.18 -13.96 -18.39
N GLU A 145 3.09 -14.22 -17.08
CA GLU A 145 1.97 -13.82 -16.23
C GLU A 145 1.93 -12.30 -16.02
N SER A 146 3.05 -11.69 -15.59
CA SER A 146 3.13 -10.24 -15.42
C SER A 146 2.93 -9.48 -16.73
N GLN A 147 3.35 -10.07 -17.85
CA GLN A 147 3.09 -9.51 -19.17
C GLN A 147 1.60 -9.55 -19.52
N ALA A 148 0.91 -10.68 -19.27
CA ALA A 148 -0.54 -10.79 -19.47
C ALA A 148 -1.32 -9.78 -18.60
N ALA A 149 -0.92 -9.62 -17.34
CA ALA A 149 -1.52 -8.64 -16.44
C ALA A 149 -1.28 -7.19 -16.91
N LEU A 150 -0.06 -6.86 -17.37
CA LEU A 150 0.25 -5.55 -17.94
C LEU A 150 -0.59 -5.25 -19.18
N ASP A 151 -0.76 -6.24 -20.06
CA ASP A 151 -1.53 -6.07 -21.28
C ASP A 151 -3.02 -5.85 -20.95
N TRP A 152 -3.61 -6.67 -20.07
CA TRP A 152 -4.97 -6.47 -19.57
C TRP A 152 -5.18 -5.09 -18.92
N LEU A 153 -4.24 -4.66 -18.05
CA LEU A 153 -4.31 -3.34 -17.41
C LEU A 153 -4.30 -2.19 -18.44
N ARG A 154 -3.65 -2.38 -19.60
CA ARG A 154 -3.57 -1.37 -20.65
C ARG A 154 -4.75 -1.39 -21.62
N THR A 155 -5.32 -2.55 -21.88
CA THR A 155 -6.41 -2.71 -22.86
C THR A 155 -7.79 -2.60 -22.23
N GLU A 156 -8.00 -3.25 -21.08
CA GLU A 156 -9.34 -3.40 -20.48
C GLU A 156 -9.60 -2.41 -19.34
N VAL A 157 -8.55 -1.88 -18.71
CA VAL A 157 -8.69 -1.03 -17.52
C VAL A 157 -8.31 0.41 -17.88
N PRO A 158 -9.24 1.38 -17.80
CA PRO A 158 -8.88 2.79 -17.91
C PRO A 158 -8.07 3.27 -16.69
N GLU A 159 -7.18 4.25 -16.87
CA GLU A 159 -6.33 4.77 -15.78
C GLU A 159 -7.13 5.26 -14.56
N ARG A 160 -8.27 5.94 -14.80
CA ARG A 160 -9.17 6.36 -13.73
C ARG A 160 -9.79 5.18 -12.99
N THR A 161 -10.12 4.11 -13.70
CA THR A 161 -10.68 2.88 -13.11
C THR A 161 -9.63 2.19 -12.25
N LEU A 162 -8.38 2.06 -12.73
CA LEU A 162 -7.28 1.52 -11.94
C LEU A 162 -7.10 2.32 -10.65
N TYR A 163 -7.07 3.65 -10.74
CA TYR A 163 -6.96 4.51 -9.55
C TYR A 163 -8.10 4.29 -8.55
N ASN A 164 -9.35 4.17 -9.03
CA ASN A 164 -10.50 3.91 -8.17
C ASN A 164 -10.40 2.53 -7.49
N TRP A 165 -10.02 1.49 -8.23
CA TRP A 165 -9.81 0.16 -7.68
C TRP A 165 -8.66 0.11 -6.68
N GLN A 166 -7.58 0.85 -6.91
CA GLN A 166 -6.49 0.97 -5.95
C GLN A 166 -6.93 1.63 -4.64
N ASN A 167 -7.77 2.67 -4.71
CA ASN A 167 -8.31 3.29 -3.49
C ASN A 167 -9.26 2.35 -2.74
N ALA A 168 -10.17 1.67 -3.46
CA ALA A 168 -11.08 0.71 -2.85
C ALA A 168 -10.33 -0.49 -2.25
N GLY A 169 -9.33 -1.04 -2.96
CA GLY A 169 -8.48 -2.11 -2.45
C GLY A 169 -7.67 -1.66 -1.22
N ALA A 170 -7.13 -0.44 -1.21
CA ALA A 170 -6.43 0.09 -0.05
C ALA A 170 -7.34 0.23 1.18
N GLN A 171 -8.62 0.54 1.00
CA GLN A 171 -9.61 0.54 2.08
C GLN A 171 -9.86 -0.88 2.61
N LEU A 172 -9.96 -1.88 1.74
CA LEU A 172 -10.10 -3.29 2.17
C LEU A 172 -8.88 -3.77 2.96
N VAL A 173 -7.67 -3.45 2.50
CA VAL A 173 -6.43 -3.73 3.22
C VAL A 173 -6.43 -3.03 4.57
N ALA A 174 -6.82 -1.75 4.63
CA ALA A 174 -6.87 -1.00 5.88
C ALA A 174 -7.81 -1.64 6.91
N THR A 175 -9.02 -2.02 6.49
CA THR A 175 -9.99 -2.74 7.33
C THR A 175 -9.40 -4.06 7.83
N HIS A 176 -8.82 -4.86 6.94
CA HIS A 176 -8.18 -6.12 7.32
C HIS A 176 -7.05 -5.94 8.35
N LEU A 177 -6.16 -4.95 8.15
CA LEU A 177 -5.07 -4.65 9.08
C LEU A 177 -5.59 -4.27 10.47
N ARG A 178 -6.69 -3.51 10.56
CA ARG A 178 -7.31 -3.16 11.85
C ARG A 178 -7.89 -4.38 12.54
N GLU A 179 -8.58 -5.25 11.80
CA GLU A 179 -9.18 -6.48 12.34
C GLU A 179 -8.12 -7.40 12.94
N ILE A 180 -7.04 -7.69 12.18
CA ILE A 180 -5.98 -8.59 12.65
C ILE A 180 -5.12 -7.97 13.75
N SER A 181 -5.01 -6.64 13.81
CA SER A 181 -4.27 -5.97 14.89
C SER A 181 -5.08 -5.97 16.19
N SER A 182 -6.39 -5.71 16.09
CA SER A 182 -7.32 -5.68 17.24
C SER A 182 -7.71 -7.05 17.77
N ALA A 183 -7.52 -8.12 16.99
CA ALA A 183 -7.85 -9.47 17.43
C ALA A 183 -7.00 -9.88 18.66
N PRO A 184 -7.64 -10.33 19.76
CA PRO A 184 -6.90 -10.86 20.90
C PRO A 184 -6.17 -12.13 20.47
N THR A 185 -4.90 -12.27 20.89
CA THR A 185 -4.13 -13.50 20.77
C THR A 185 -4.96 -14.62 21.38
N THR A 186 -5.62 -15.42 20.54
CA THR A 186 -6.28 -16.64 21.02
C THR A 186 -5.15 -17.59 21.35
N GLU A 187 -4.79 -17.64 22.63
CA GLU A 187 -3.91 -18.66 23.17
C GLU A 187 -4.53 -20.01 22.81
N PHE A 188 -3.94 -20.70 21.83
CA PHE A 188 -4.18 -22.12 21.65
C PHE A 188 -3.54 -22.83 22.84
N ALA A 189 -4.33 -22.97 23.91
CA ALA A 189 -4.05 -23.87 25.00
C ALA A 189 -3.96 -25.29 24.41
N THR A 190 -2.73 -25.82 24.37
CA THR A 190 -2.44 -27.22 24.13
C THR A 190 -3.10 -28.06 25.23
N ALA A 191 -3.99 -28.97 24.83
CA ALA A 191 -4.41 -30.11 25.63
C ALA A 191 -3.40 -31.26 25.52
#